data_AF-A0A966IGQ6-F1
#
_entry.id   AF-A0A966IGQ6-F1
#
_cell.length_a   1.000
_cell.length_b   1.000
_cell.length_c   1.000
_cell.angle_alpha   90.00
_cell.angle_beta   90.00
_cell.angle_gamma   90.00
#
_symmetry.space_group_name_H-M   'P 1'
#
loop_
_entity.id
_entity.type
_entity.pdbx_description
1 polymer ?
#
loop_
_entity_poly.entity_id
_entity_poly.type
_entity_poly.pdbx_seq_one_letter_code
_entity_poly.pdbx_strand_id
1 'polypeptide(L)'
;MLQNTPKFRTKIADDASEFRAAQELRYRVFIQELGGGGDMVDHELGLERDRFDPYFDHILLFDDARITNPIIGVYRVMSCEKANEVGEFYSDEEYDLTVLRQSGKKLLELGRSCLDKDYRGGAALTYLWQAVAKYVLERKIDILFGVASFHGTDVSELAEPLSLLHYHYLAEESLRPVAKKPFNQKMNLLKPDEIDRKLAVLKMPALIKSYLRLGGKVGLDAYVDHQFNTTDVCLVMDTSVISNKKKSFFVQGELK
;
A
#
# COMPACT_ATOMS: atom_id res chain seq x y z
N MET A 1 -7.22 -6.16 24.21
CA MET A 1 -7.90 -7.44 23.93
C MET A 1 -9.31 -7.12 23.47
N LEU A 2 -9.70 -7.63 22.30
CA LEU A 2 -11.03 -7.39 21.72
C LEU A 2 -12.10 -7.96 22.64
N GLN A 3 -13.11 -7.17 22.98
CA GLN A 3 -14.16 -7.56 23.94
C GLN A 3 -15.12 -8.62 23.37
N ASN A 4 -15.17 -8.76 22.04
CA ASN A 4 -16.01 -9.70 21.32
C ASN A 4 -15.21 -10.35 20.17
N THR A 5 -15.67 -11.51 19.71
CA THR A 5 -15.15 -12.13 18.48
C THR A 5 -15.48 -11.24 17.28
N PRO A 6 -14.48 -10.79 16.50
CA PRO A 6 -14.72 -9.90 15.37
C PRO A 6 -15.62 -10.51 14.30
N LYS A 7 -16.44 -9.67 13.67
CA LYS A 7 -17.29 -10.00 12.52
C LYS A 7 -16.90 -9.13 11.34
N PHE A 8 -15.96 -9.63 10.54
CA PHE A 8 -15.40 -8.87 9.44
C PHE A 8 -16.32 -8.80 8.22
N ARG A 9 -16.46 -7.58 7.69
CA ARG A 9 -17.15 -7.30 6.44
C ARG A 9 -16.35 -6.27 5.65
N THR A 10 -16.29 -6.41 4.33
CA THR A 10 -15.63 -5.43 3.45
C THR A 10 -16.64 -4.79 2.50
N LYS A 11 -16.44 -3.50 2.23
CA LYS A 11 -17.27 -2.70 1.31
C LYS A 11 -16.44 -1.59 0.69
N ILE A 12 -16.79 -1.13 -0.51
CA ILE A 12 -16.26 0.12 -1.07
C ILE A 12 -17.11 1.29 -0.52
N ALA A 13 -16.45 2.32 0.01
CA ALA A 13 -17.15 3.50 0.54
C ALA A 13 -18.07 4.11 -0.53
N ASP A 14 -19.33 4.34 -0.18
CA ASP A 14 -20.33 4.90 -1.11
C ASP A 14 -21.10 6.10 -0.52
N ASP A 15 -20.84 6.47 0.73
CA ASP A 15 -21.45 7.62 1.39
C ASP A 15 -20.44 8.50 2.15
N ALA A 16 -20.79 9.77 2.34
CA ALA A 16 -19.91 10.77 2.94
C ALA A 16 -19.47 10.43 4.38
N SER A 17 -20.26 9.67 5.13
CA SER A 17 -19.92 9.26 6.49
C SER A 17 -18.84 8.18 6.50
N GLU A 18 -18.89 7.25 5.55
CA GLU A 18 -17.89 6.21 5.33
C GLU A 18 -16.55 6.79 4.85
N PHE A 19 -16.59 7.73 3.89
CA PHE A 19 -15.39 8.45 3.45
C PHE A 19 -14.74 9.22 4.61
N ARG A 20 -15.55 9.92 5.40
CA ARG A 20 -15.03 10.65 6.58
C ARG A 20 -14.42 9.69 7.59
N ALA A 21 -15.08 8.59 7.93
CA ALA A 21 -14.57 7.61 8.89
C ALA A 21 -13.26 6.95 8.40
N ALA A 22 -13.11 6.75 7.09
CA ALA A 22 -11.87 6.29 6.49
C ALA A 22 -10.73 7.31 6.69
N GLN A 23 -10.99 8.60 6.44
CA GLN A 23 -10.03 9.69 6.69
C GLN A 23 -9.67 9.82 8.17
N GLU A 24 -10.63 9.65 9.08
CA GLU A 24 -10.39 9.66 10.53
C GLU A 24 -9.52 8.47 10.97
N LEU A 25 -9.76 7.27 10.44
CA LEU A 25 -8.90 6.11 10.73
C LEU A 25 -7.48 6.33 10.20
N ARG A 26 -7.35 6.82 8.96
CA ARG A 26 -6.06 7.16 8.37
C ARG A 26 -5.32 8.24 9.18
N TYR A 27 -6.01 9.26 9.68
CA TYR A 27 -5.42 10.27 10.55
C TYR A 27 -4.83 9.65 11.83
N ARG A 28 -5.59 8.79 12.52
CA ARG A 28 -5.10 8.11 13.72
C ARG A 28 -3.84 7.29 13.46
N VAL A 29 -3.74 6.65 12.29
CA VAL A 29 -2.60 5.79 11.95
C VAL A 29 -1.43 6.60 11.37
N PHE A 30 -1.62 7.28 10.26
CA PHE A 30 -0.52 7.94 9.54
C PHE A 30 -0.03 9.20 10.23
N ILE A 31 -0.91 9.97 10.86
CA ILE A 31 -0.56 11.26 11.46
C ILE A 31 -0.25 11.09 12.96
N GLN A 32 -1.20 10.58 13.76
CA GLN A 32 -1.02 10.53 15.21
C GLN A 32 -0.02 9.47 15.67
N GLU A 33 -0.02 8.30 15.03
CA GLU A 33 0.87 7.21 15.43
C GLU A 33 2.22 7.25 14.72
N LEU A 34 2.23 7.46 13.40
CA LEU A 34 3.44 7.37 12.58
C LEU A 34 4.13 8.72 12.36
N GLY A 35 3.50 9.84 12.76
CA GLY A 35 4.11 11.17 12.67
C GLY A 35 4.21 11.73 11.25
N GLY A 36 3.41 11.24 10.31
CA GLY A 36 3.31 11.80 8.96
C GLY A 36 2.64 13.17 8.95
N GLY A 37 2.84 13.91 7.86
CA GLY A 37 2.24 15.23 7.63
C GLY A 37 1.65 15.36 6.24
N GLY A 38 1.20 16.56 5.89
CA GLY A 38 0.64 16.84 4.57
C GLY A 38 -0.12 18.17 4.57
N ASP A 39 -0.01 18.92 3.48
CA ASP A 39 -0.61 20.26 3.39
C ASP A 39 -2.15 20.24 3.50
N MET A 40 -2.77 19.14 3.11
CA MET A 40 -4.23 18.95 3.13
C MET A 40 -4.75 18.21 4.37
N VAL A 41 -3.85 17.79 5.28
CA VAL A 41 -4.22 17.15 6.53
C VAL A 41 -4.99 18.14 7.40
N ASP A 42 -6.17 17.75 7.84
CA ASP A 42 -7.05 18.59 8.65
C ASP A 42 -6.87 18.22 10.13
N HIS A 43 -5.99 18.94 10.82
CA HIS A 43 -5.72 18.69 12.24
C HIS A 43 -6.88 19.13 13.15
N GLU A 44 -7.71 20.07 12.72
CA GLU A 44 -8.87 20.53 13.52
C GLU A 44 -9.97 19.46 13.54
N LEU A 45 -10.22 18.82 12.40
CA LEU A 45 -11.23 17.76 12.26
C LEU A 45 -10.67 16.34 12.43
N GLY A 46 -9.34 16.20 12.51
CA GLY A 46 -8.66 14.91 12.63
C GLY A 46 -8.79 14.03 11.37
N LEU A 47 -8.61 14.61 10.18
CA LEU A 47 -8.77 13.93 8.90
C LEU A 47 -7.45 13.89 8.12
N GLU A 48 -7.02 12.71 7.68
CA GLU A 48 -5.96 12.56 6.68
C GLU A 48 -6.64 12.46 5.31
N ARG A 49 -6.45 13.49 4.49
CA ARG A 49 -7.04 13.63 3.16
C ARG A 49 -6.03 14.30 2.22
N ASP A 50 -6.15 14.00 0.94
CA ASP A 50 -5.37 14.64 -0.12
C ASP A 50 -6.27 14.99 -1.32
N ARG A 51 -5.67 15.55 -2.37
CA ARG A 51 -6.37 15.90 -3.61
C ARG A 51 -6.85 14.69 -4.42
N PHE A 52 -6.32 13.49 -4.14
CA PHE A 52 -6.64 12.26 -4.84
C PHE A 52 -7.78 11.48 -4.18
N ASP A 53 -8.11 11.77 -2.92
CA ASP A 53 -9.21 11.15 -2.17
C ASP A 53 -10.51 10.95 -2.98
N PRO A 54 -10.99 11.92 -3.79
CA PRO A 54 -12.19 11.76 -4.61
C PRO A 54 -12.06 10.80 -5.81
N TYR A 55 -10.85 10.46 -6.20
CA TYR A 55 -10.52 9.62 -7.37
C TYR A 55 -10.12 8.19 -6.98
N PHE A 56 -9.81 7.97 -5.71
CA PHE A 56 -9.61 6.64 -5.14
C PHE A 56 -10.94 6.02 -4.75
N ASP A 57 -11.13 4.73 -5.05
CA ASP A 57 -12.12 3.90 -4.36
C ASP A 57 -11.53 3.53 -2.98
N HIS A 58 -12.30 3.70 -1.91
CA HIS A 58 -11.86 3.38 -0.55
C HIS A 58 -12.46 2.04 -0.14
N ILE A 59 -11.64 0.99 -0.16
CA ILE A 59 -12.02 -0.33 0.35
C ILE A 59 -11.92 -0.27 1.87
N LEU A 60 -13.07 -0.46 2.52
CA LEU A 60 -13.22 -0.42 3.96
C LEU A 60 -13.34 -1.83 4.53
N LEU A 61 -12.75 -2.04 5.69
CA LEU A 61 -12.97 -3.20 6.52
C LEU A 61 -13.71 -2.78 7.79
N PHE A 62 -14.83 -3.45 8.03
CA PHE A 62 -15.67 -3.27 9.21
C PHE A 62 -15.47 -4.44 10.18
N ASP A 63 -15.56 -4.15 11.47
CA ASP A 63 -15.94 -5.12 12.49
C ASP A 63 -17.38 -4.81 12.95
N ASP A 64 -18.34 -5.59 12.47
CA ASP A 64 -19.75 -5.43 12.81
C ASP A 64 -20.05 -5.83 14.28
N ALA A 65 -19.09 -6.42 15.01
CA ALA A 65 -19.19 -6.65 16.46
C ALA A 65 -18.78 -5.41 17.29
N ARG A 66 -18.22 -4.37 16.65
CA ARG A 66 -17.77 -3.14 17.30
C ARG A 66 -18.86 -2.07 17.23
N ILE A 67 -19.29 -1.58 18.40
CA ILE A 67 -20.39 -0.60 18.50
C ILE A 67 -19.95 0.80 18.01
N THR A 68 -18.74 1.23 18.34
CA THR A 68 -18.21 2.56 17.99
C THR A 68 -17.03 2.44 17.03
N ASN A 69 -17.03 3.25 15.96
CA ASN A 69 -16.00 3.24 14.91
C ASN A 69 -15.80 1.83 14.30
N PRO A 70 -16.84 1.25 13.69
CA PRO A 70 -16.78 -0.12 13.16
C PRO A 70 -15.79 -0.26 12.01
N ILE A 71 -15.44 0.82 11.31
CA ILE A 71 -14.39 0.80 10.27
C ILE A 71 -13.03 0.67 10.96
N ILE A 72 -12.41 -0.50 10.77
CA ILE A 72 -11.14 -0.92 11.38
C ILE A 72 -10.00 -1.04 10.36
N GLY A 73 -10.28 -0.85 9.07
CA GLY A 73 -9.27 -0.91 8.03
C GLY A 73 -9.67 -0.12 6.79
N VAL A 74 -8.67 0.44 6.11
CA VAL A 74 -8.80 1.19 4.86
C VAL A 74 -7.75 0.71 3.89
N TYR A 75 -8.12 0.63 2.61
CA TYR A 75 -7.19 0.52 1.49
C TYR A 75 -7.74 1.32 0.31
N ARG A 76 -7.00 2.32 -0.17
CA ARG A 76 -7.37 3.07 -1.37
C ARG A 76 -6.88 2.35 -2.64
N VAL A 77 -7.72 2.32 -3.67
CA VAL A 77 -7.35 1.82 -5.01
C VAL A 77 -7.77 2.80 -6.12
N MET A 78 -6.88 3.09 -7.07
CA MET A 78 -7.14 4.01 -8.18
C MET A 78 -6.83 3.34 -9.51
N SER A 79 -7.82 3.33 -10.41
CA SER A 79 -7.66 2.75 -11.73
C SER A 79 -7.05 3.74 -12.73
N CYS A 80 -6.55 3.25 -13.86
CA CYS A 80 -6.07 4.11 -14.95
C CYS A 80 -7.11 5.16 -15.39
N GLU A 81 -8.39 4.79 -15.43
CA GLU A 81 -9.46 5.70 -15.83
C GLU A 81 -9.54 6.89 -14.87
N LYS A 82 -9.49 6.64 -13.55
CA LYS A 82 -9.47 7.69 -12.53
C LYS A 82 -8.19 8.51 -12.51
N ALA A 83 -7.04 7.86 -12.71
CA ALA A 83 -5.77 8.54 -12.87
C ALA A 83 -5.78 9.49 -14.10
N ASN A 84 -6.40 9.08 -15.21
CA ASN A 84 -6.54 9.94 -16.38
C ASN A 84 -7.50 11.11 -16.14
N GLU A 85 -8.55 10.93 -15.32
CA GLU A 85 -9.48 12.02 -14.94
C GLU A 85 -8.77 13.12 -14.13
N VAL A 86 -7.89 12.74 -13.19
CA VAL A 86 -7.11 13.70 -12.37
C VAL A 86 -5.82 14.16 -13.06
N GLY A 87 -5.36 13.40 -14.07
CA GLY A 87 -4.18 13.68 -14.89
C GLY A 87 -2.92 12.89 -14.51
N GLU A 88 -2.92 12.18 -13.38
CA GLU A 88 -1.79 11.41 -12.86
C GLU A 88 -2.23 10.35 -11.83
N PHE A 89 -1.32 9.43 -11.52
CA PHE A 89 -1.40 8.58 -10.33
C PHE A 89 -0.80 9.33 -9.14
N TYR A 90 -1.15 8.91 -7.92
CA TYR A 90 -0.56 9.48 -6.70
C TYR A 90 0.97 9.30 -6.71
N SER A 91 1.44 8.10 -7.05
CA SER A 91 2.86 7.75 -7.04
C SER A 91 3.67 8.44 -8.15
N ASP A 92 3.06 9.24 -9.03
CA ASP A 92 3.85 10.08 -9.96
C ASP A 92 4.64 11.17 -9.24
N GLU A 93 4.23 11.59 -8.05
CA GLU A 93 5.00 12.57 -7.29
C GLU A 93 6.38 12.02 -6.90
N GLU A 94 6.46 10.69 -6.68
CA GLU A 94 7.65 10.00 -6.19
C GLU A 94 8.39 9.19 -7.27
N TYR A 95 7.68 8.67 -8.27
CA TYR A 95 8.22 7.71 -9.24
C TYR A 95 7.92 8.08 -10.69
N ASP A 96 8.86 7.75 -11.58
CA ASP A 96 8.60 7.68 -13.02
C ASP A 96 7.90 6.36 -13.35
N LEU A 97 6.60 6.46 -13.63
CA LEU A 97 5.73 5.34 -13.97
C LEU A 97 5.58 5.15 -15.49
N THR A 98 6.40 5.81 -16.32
CA THR A 98 6.31 5.76 -17.79
C THR A 98 6.32 4.33 -18.33
N VAL A 99 7.20 3.47 -17.80
CA VAL A 99 7.29 2.05 -18.21
C VAL A 99 6.01 1.28 -17.93
N LEU A 100 5.33 1.55 -16.81
CA LEU A 100 4.06 0.91 -16.48
C LEU A 100 2.96 1.37 -17.45
N ARG A 101 2.87 2.67 -17.73
CA ARG A 101 1.88 3.20 -18.69
C ARG A 101 2.08 2.66 -20.10
N GLN A 102 3.33 2.50 -20.53
CA GLN A 102 3.69 2.02 -21.86
C GLN A 102 3.56 0.49 -22.00
N SER A 103 3.36 -0.25 -20.91
CA SER A 103 3.23 -1.71 -20.92
C SER A 103 1.98 -2.23 -21.65
N GLY A 104 0.98 -1.36 -21.88
CA GLY A 104 -0.33 -1.74 -22.43
C GLY A 104 -1.20 -2.57 -21.47
N LYS A 105 -0.79 -2.67 -20.20
CA LYS A 105 -1.50 -3.42 -19.15
C LYS A 105 -2.52 -2.54 -18.43
N LYS A 106 -3.60 -3.15 -17.93
CA LYS A 106 -4.56 -2.46 -17.07
C LYS A 106 -3.98 -2.32 -15.66
N LEU A 107 -3.64 -1.10 -15.28
CA LEU A 107 -2.99 -0.78 -14.01
C LEU A 107 -4.02 -0.44 -12.92
N LEU A 108 -3.67 -0.77 -11.68
CA LEU A 108 -4.34 -0.31 -10.47
C LEU A 108 -3.29 0.13 -9.47
N GLU A 109 -3.37 1.41 -9.07
CA GLU A 109 -2.59 1.93 -7.96
C GLU A 109 -3.25 1.58 -6.64
N LEU A 110 -2.46 1.18 -5.64
CA LEU A 110 -2.90 0.91 -4.29
C LEU A 110 -2.11 1.79 -3.31
N GLY A 111 -2.81 2.35 -2.32
CA GLY A 111 -2.16 3.22 -1.34
C GLY A 111 -2.97 3.40 -0.05
N ARG A 112 -2.35 4.07 0.94
CA ARG A 112 -2.95 4.38 2.25
C ARG A 112 -3.61 3.16 2.92
N SER A 113 -2.93 2.01 2.87
CA SER A 113 -3.38 0.81 3.58
C SER A 113 -3.10 0.94 5.08
N CYS A 114 -4.14 0.89 5.91
CA CYS A 114 -3.97 0.90 7.36
C CYS A 114 -5.02 0.05 8.07
N LEU A 115 -4.66 -0.38 9.28
CA LEU A 115 -5.55 -1.05 10.22
C LEU A 115 -5.53 -0.32 11.56
N ASP A 116 -6.69 -0.32 12.22
CA ASP A 116 -6.80 0.01 13.64
C ASP A 116 -5.84 -0.89 14.45
N LYS A 117 -5.14 -0.29 15.42
CA LYS A 117 -4.05 -0.91 16.18
C LYS A 117 -4.45 -2.27 16.79
N ASP A 118 -5.70 -2.41 17.22
CA ASP A 118 -6.18 -3.60 17.94
C ASP A 118 -6.41 -4.80 17.00
N TYR A 119 -6.35 -4.60 15.68
CA TYR A 119 -6.59 -5.62 14.65
C TYR A 119 -5.33 -6.00 13.85
N ARG A 120 -4.18 -5.40 14.18
CA ARG A 120 -2.90 -5.69 13.54
C ARG A 120 -2.35 -7.05 13.99
N GLY A 121 -1.69 -7.76 13.08
CA GLY A 121 -1.18 -9.11 13.34
C GLY A 121 -2.25 -10.22 13.33
N GLY A 122 -3.52 -9.87 13.18
CA GLY A 122 -4.64 -10.81 13.06
C GLY A 122 -5.10 -11.04 11.62
N ALA A 123 -6.34 -11.54 11.48
CA ALA A 123 -6.93 -11.85 10.17
C ALA A 123 -7.43 -10.60 9.40
N ALA A 124 -7.52 -9.44 10.03
CA ALA A 124 -8.07 -8.23 9.40
C ALA A 124 -7.38 -7.85 8.07
N LEU A 125 -6.04 -7.91 8.03
CA LEU A 125 -5.29 -7.63 6.80
C LEU A 125 -5.67 -8.61 5.68
N THR A 126 -5.85 -9.89 6.01
CA THR A 126 -6.27 -10.91 5.04
C THR A 126 -7.62 -10.57 4.40
N TYR A 127 -8.60 -10.08 5.17
CA TYR A 127 -9.90 -9.67 4.64
C TYR A 127 -9.80 -8.46 3.71
N LEU A 128 -9.00 -7.44 4.05
CA LEU A 128 -8.73 -6.32 3.13
C LEU A 128 -8.10 -6.79 1.82
N TRP A 129 -7.13 -7.71 1.89
CA TRP A 129 -6.49 -8.26 0.70
C TRP A 129 -7.43 -9.12 -0.16
N GLN A 130 -8.37 -9.84 0.45
CA GLN A 130 -9.43 -10.55 -0.27
C GLN A 130 -10.33 -9.58 -1.03
N ALA A 131 -10.73 -8.48 -0.40
CA ALA A 131 -11.52 -7.43 -1.04
C ALA A 131 -10.79 -6.81 -2.24
N VAL A 132 -9.52 -6.44 -2.07
CA VAL A 132 -8.66 -5.93 -3.16
C VAL A 132 -8.60 -6.92 -4.32
N ALA A 133 -8.44 -8.20 -4.04
CA ALA A 133 -8.32 -9.17 -5.10
C ALA A 133 -9.63 -9.47 -5.82
N LYS A 134 -10.77 -9.43 -5.11
CA LYS A 134 -12.07 -9.46 -5.76
C LYS A 134 -12.22 -8.26 -6.71
N TYR A 135 -11.86 -7.06 -6.25
CA TYR A 135 -11.83 -5.85 -7.08
C TYR A 135 -10.99 -6.03 -8.35
N VAL A 136 -9.79 -6.60 -8.21
CA VAL A 136 -8.83 -6.89 -9.29
C VAL A 136 -9.38 -7.90 -10.30
N LEU A 137 -9.98 -8.99 -9.82
CA LEU A 137 -10.53 -10.05 -10.67
C LEU A 137 -11.74 -9.55 -11.47
N GLU A 138 -12.68 -8.85 -10.82
CA GLU A 138 -13.88 -8.30 -11.47
C GLU A 138 -13.54 -7.30 -12.56
N ARG A 139 -12.52 -6.46 -12.32
CA ARG A 139 -12.10 -5.41 -13.26
C ARG A 139 -11.00 -5.85 -14.23
N LYS A 140 -10.56 -7.11 -14.15
CA LYS A 140 -9.49 -7.70 -14.99
C LYS A 140 -8.23 -6.85 -14.97
N ILE A 141 -7.78 -6.48 -13.78
CA ILE A 141 -6.56 -5.70 -13.59
C ILE A 141 -5.35 -6.62 -13.82
N ASP A 142 -4.38 -6.12 -14.59
CA ASP A 142 -3.17 -6.86 -14.96
C ASP A 142 -2.01 -6.58 -14.01
N ILE A 143 -1.82 -5.32 -13.62
CA ILE A 143 -0.71 -4.88 -12.76
C ILE A 143 -1.24 -4.12 -11.56
N LEU A 144 -0.84 -4.56 -10.36
CA LEU A 144 -0.99 -3.81 -9.13
C LEU A 144 0.31 -3.08 -8.85
N PHE A 145 0.24 -1.80 -8.54
CA PHE A 145 1.43 -1.04 -8.14
C PHE A 145 1.07 0.01 -7.09
N GLY A 146 2.08 0.66 -6.53
CA GLY A 146 1.93 1.74 -5.55
C GLY A 146 3.09 1.74 -4.57
N VAL A 147 3.19 2.80 -3.80
CA VAL A 147 4.28 2.96 -2.82
C VAL A 147 3.93 2.31 -1.49
N ALA A 148 4.90 1.58 -0.94
CA ALA A 148 4.85 1.09 0.43
C ALA A 148 6.12 1.50 1.16
N SER A 149 5.95 1.78 2.43
CA SER A 149 6.90 2.60 3.17
C SER A 149 7.63 1.81 4.24
N PHE A 150 8.93 2.04 4.35
CA PHE A 150 9.66 1.88 5.60
C PHE A 150 9.45 3.15 6.45
N HIS A 151 9.34 2.99 7.76
CA HIS A 151 9.32 4.14 8.66
C HIS A 151 10.73 4.72 8.81
N GLY A 152 10.84 6.04 8.82
CA GLY A 152 12.09 6.77 8.98
C GLY A 152 12.74 7.14 7.66
N THR A 153 13.58 8.18 7.72
CA THR A 153 14.33 8.74 6.59
C THR A 153 15.84 8.51 6.69
N ASP A 154 16.31 7.85 7.75
CA ASP A 154 17.71 7.45 7.85
C ASP A 154 17.93 6.16 7.04
N VAL A 155 18.39 6.35 5.80
CA VAL A 155 18.63 5.26 4.85
C VAL A 155 19.68 4.27 5.38
N SER A 156 20.62 4.70 6.23
CA SER A 156 21.64 3.81 6.79
C SER A 156 21.03 2.75 7.71
N GLU A 157 19.97 3.10 8.45
CA GLU A 157 19.23 2.15 9.28
C GLU A 157 18.43 1.12 8.46
N LEU A 158 18.15 1.46 7.20
CA LEU A 158 17.38 0.68 6.23
C LEU A 158 18.27 -0.05 5.21
N ALA A 159 19.59 -0.01 5.35
CA ALA A 159 20.53 -0.58 4.38
C ALA A 159 20.29 -2.06 4.09
N GLU A 160 20.02 -2.85 5.14
CA GLU A 160 19.74 -4.28 5.07
C GLU A 160 18.51 -4.61 4.22
N PRO A 161 17.28 -4.13 4.57
CA PRO A 161 16.11 -4.44 3.78
C PRO A 161 16.13 -3.82 2.38
N LEU A 162 16.66 -2.61 2.20
CA LEU A 162 16.75 -1.98 0.87
C LEU A 162 17.68 -2.77 -0.05
N SER A 163 18.86 -3.17 0.44
CA SER A 163 19.79 -3.99 -0.36
C SER A 163 19.19 -5.34 -0.70
N LEU A 164 18.49 -5.99 0.25
CA LEU A 164 17.79 -7.24 -0.01
C LEU A 164 16.73 -7.09 -1.13
N LEU A 165 15.96 -6.01 -1.10
CA LEU A 165 14.98 -5.69 -2.14
C LEU A 165 15.63 -5.52 -3.51
N HIS A 166 16.72 -4.76 -3.58
CA HIS A 166 17.46 -4.52 -4.82
C HIS A 166 18.00 -5.81 -5.44
N TYR A 167 18.62 -6.71 -4.67
CA TYR A 167 19.27 -7.88 -5.27
C TYR A 167 18.33 -9.05 -5.57
N HIS A 168 17.14 -9.10 -4.94
CA HIS A 168 16.26 -10.27 -5.06
C HIS A 168 14.85 -9.98 -5.57
N TYR A 169 14.43 -8.72 -5.56
CA TYR A 169 13.03 -8.36 -5.78
C TYR A 169 12.81 -7.26 -6.81
N LEU A 170 13.83 -6.79 -7.54
CA LEU A 170 13.61 -5.87 -8.66
C LEU A 170 12.62 -6.45 -9.69
N ALA A 171 11.71 -5.60 -10.16
CA ALA A 171 10.83 -5.91 -11.28
C ALA A 171 11.65 -6.04 -12.57
N GLU A 172 11.09 -6.69 -13.59
CA GLU A 172 11.66 -6.68 -14.95
C GLU A 172 11.74 -5.23 -15.46
N GLU A 173 12.74 -4.92 -16.30
CA GLU A 173 12.97 -3.53 -16.76
C GLU A 173 11.75 -2.91 -17.44
N SER A 174 10.95 -3.71 -18.14
CA SER A 174 9.70 -3.29 -18.78
C SER A 174 8.59 -2.89 -17.81
N LEU A 175 8.73 -3.20 -16.52
CA LEU A 175 7.77 -2.93 -15.45
C LEU A 175 8.45 -2.36 -14.20
N ARG A 176 9.64 -1.75 -14.32
CA ARG A 176 10.44 -1.26 -13.18
C ARG A 176 10.40 0.28 -13.09
N PRO A 177 9.50 0.86 -12.28
CA PRO A 177 9.54 2.28 -11.94
C PRO A 177 10.87 2.72 -11.35
N VAL A 178 11.20 3.99 -11.53
CA VAL A 178 12.42 4.62 -11.01
C VAL A 178 12.03 5.81 -10.14
N ALA A 179 12.58 5.92 -8.94
CA ALA A 179 12.28 7.05 -8.06
C ALA A 179 12.80 8.37 -8.67
N LYS A 180 12.04 9.45 -8.53
CA LYS A 180 12.36 10.76 -9.10
C LYS A 180 13.34 11.54 -8.20
N LYS A 181 14.19 12.33 -8.85
CA LYS A 181 15.05 13.31 -8.18
C LYS A 181 14.22 14.43 -7.56
N PRO A 182 14.70 15.09 -6.49
CA PRO A 182 16.03 14.93 -5.89
C PRO A 182 16.10 13.87 -4.78
N PHE A 183 14.98 13.28 -4.39
CA PHE A 183 14.88 12.39 -3.21
C PHE A 183 15.00 10.90 -3.54
N ASN A 184 15.40 10.55 -4.76
CA ASN A 184 15.67 9.17 -5.12
C ASN A 184 16.89 8.63 -4.37
N GLN A 185 16.79 7.40 -3.88
CA GLN A 185 17.81 6.75 -3.10
C GLN A 185 18.08 5.35 -3.64
N LYS A 186 19.34 5.11 -4.02
CA LYS A 186 19.78 3.77 -4.43
C LYS A 186 19.60 2.78 -3.29
N MET A 187 19.05 1.61 -3.62
CA MET A 187 18.79 0.57 -2.63
C MET A 187 19.97 -0.39 -2.42
N ASN A 188 20.97 -0.44 -3.30
CA ASN A 188 22.14 -1.31 -3.20
C ASN A 188 23.24 -0.77 -2.27
N LEU A 189 22.89 -0.55 -1.00
CA LEU A 189 23.77 0.08 -0.02
C LEU A 189 24.86 -0.86 0.53
N LEU A 190 24.58 -2.16 0.54
CA LEU A 190 25.48 -3.23 0.95
C LEU A 190 25.78 -4.13 -0.23
N LYS A 191 26.93 -4.80 -0.26
CA LYS A 191 27.16 -5.88 -1.23
C LYS A 191 26.33 -7.11 -0.89
N PRO A 192 26.01 -8.00 -1.86
CA PRO A 192 25.18 -9.18 -1.60
C PRO A 192 25.66 -10.10 -0.46
N ASP A 193 26.96 -10.20 -0.26
CA ASP A 193 27.62 -11.00 0.78
C ASP A 193 27.67 -10.31 2.16
N GLU A 194 27.39 -9.00 2.21
CA GLU A 194 27.35 -8.20 3.44
C GLU A 194 25.94 -8.12 4.04
N ILE A 195 24.90 -8.59 3.33
CA ILE A 195 23.50 -8.49 3.78
C ILE A 195 23.18 -9.56 4.84
N ASP A 196 22.81 -9.13 6.05
CA ASP A 196 22.15 -9.99 7.02
C ASP A 196 20.68 -10.17 6.62
N ARG A 197 20.42 -11.26 5.90
CA ARG A 197 19.07 -11.63 5.45
C ARG A 197 18.04 -11.72 6.58
N LYS A 198 18.43 -12.16 7.78
CA LYS A 198 17.48 -12.28 8.90
C LYS A 198 17.10 -10.89 9.38
N LEU A 199 18.08 -10.00 9.54
CA LEU A 199 17.85 -8.62 9.95
C LEU A 199 17.04 -7.85 8.90
N ALA A 200 17.35 -8.04 7.61
CA ALA A 200 16.61 -7.44 6.50
C ALA A 200 15.12 -7.83 6.54
N VAL A 201 14.80 -9.12 6.68
CA VAL A 201 13.40 -9.60 6.77
C VAL A 201 12.69 -9.12 8.04
N LEU A 202 13.42 -9.06 9.16
CA LEU A 202 12.89 -8.56 10.43
C LEU A 202 12.49 -7.08 10.32
N LYS A 203 13.37 -6.24 9.75
CA LYS A 203 13.14 -4.80 9.55
C LYS A 203 12.13 -4.50 8.44
N MET A 204 11.81 -5.47 7.58
CA MET A 204 10.89 -5.26 6.47
C MET A 204 9.43 -5.12 6.94
N PRO A 205 8.70 -4.07 6.52
CA PRO A 205 7.29 -3.89 6.79
C PRO A 205 6.43 -5.09 6.39
N ALA A 206 5.40 -5.39 7.19
CA ALA A 206 4.50 -6.52 6.95
C ALA A 206 3.78 -6.43 5.59
N LEU A 207 3.46 -5.20 5.14
CA LEU A 207 2.82 -4.97 3.85
C LEU A 207 3.75 -5.36 2.70
N ILE A 208 4.99 -4.84 2.69
CA ILE A 208 6.01 -5.19 1.68
C ILE A 208 6.21 -6.71 1.65
N LYS A 209 6.42 -7.37 2.80
CA LYS A 209 6.54 -8.83 2.89
C LYS A 209 5.35 -9.57 2.27
N SER A 210 4.14 -9.04 2.45
CA SER A 210 2.92 -9.63 1.90
C SER A 210 2.92 -9.60 0.37
N TYR A 211 3.29 -8.47 -0.24
CA TYR A 211 3.47 -8.35 -1.68
C TYR A 211 4.53 -9.32 -2.20
N LEU A 212 5.72 -9.34 -1.60
CA LEU A 212 6.80 -10.22 -2.05
C LEU A 212 6.41 -11.71 -2.00
N ARG A 213 5.68 -12.13 -0.96
CA ARG A 213 5.15 -13.50 -0.83
C ARG A 213 4.17 -13.86 -1.96
N LEU A 214 3.45 -12.88 -2.49
CA LEU A 214 2.52 -13.06 -3.60
C LEU A 214 3.20 -13.00 -4.98
N GLY A 215 4.51 -12.73 -5.03
CA GLY A 215 5.26 -12.58 -6.28
C GLY A 215 5.47 -11.11 -6.68
N GLY A 216 5.12 -10.18 -5.81
CA GLY A 216 5.43 -8.77 -5.96
C GLY A 216 6.93 -8.52 -6.05
N LYS A 217 7.24 -7.44 -6.76
CA LYS A 217 8.56 -6.93 -7.08
C LYS A 217 8.61 -5.44 -6.71
N VAL A 218 9.79 -4.84 -6.80
CA VAL A 218 10.02 -3.42 -6.51
C VAL A 218 10.61 -2.67 -7.70
N GLY A 219 10.39 -1.36 -7.71
CA GLY A 219 11.12 -0.41 -8.56
C GLY A 219 12.62 -0.37 -8.28
N LEU A 220 13.34 0.44 -9.05
CA LEU A 220 14.81 0.47 -9.02
C LEU A 220 15.39 1.06 -7.73
N ASP A 221 14.80 2.17 -7.30
CA ASP A 221 15.27 3.03 -6.21
C ASP A 221 14.15 3.20 -5.18
N ALA A 222 14.54 3.58 -3.96
CA ALA A 222 13.62 4.09 -2.95
C ALA A 222 13.43 5.60 -3.13
N TYR A 223 12.37 6.15 -2.54
CA TYR A 223 12.14 7.58 -2.42
C TYR A 223 12.16 7.98 -0.94
N VAL A 224 12.93 9.00 -0.56
CA VAL A 224 12.99 9.45 0.85
C VAL A 224 11.98 10.58 1.05
N ASP A 225 10.84 10.25 1.65
CA ASP A 225 9.78 11.20 1.97
C ASP A 225 9.98 11.78 3.37
N HIS A 226 10.55 12.98 3.41
CA HIS A 226 10.75 13.73 4.64
C HIS A 226 9.46 14.29 5.24
N GLN A 227 8.38 14.44 4.46
CA GLN A 227 7.11 14.97 4.93
C GLN A 227 6.29 13.89 5.65
N PHE A 228 6.31 12.66 5.15
CA PHE A 228 5.68 11.50 5.81
C PHE A 228 6.60 10.76 6.78
N ASN A 229 7.87 11.15 6.88
CA ASN A 229 8.88 10.47 7.68
C ASN A 229 9.02 8.99 7.28
N THR A 230 9.16 8.77 5.98
CA THR A 230 9.21 7.43 5.36
C THR A 230 10.32 7.31 4.32
N THR A 231 10.71 6.06 4.06
CA THR A 231 11.47 5.69 2.88
C THR A 231 10.61 4.73 2.06
N ASP A 232 10.13 5.22 0.93
CA ASP A 232 9.13 4.57 0.09
C ASP A 232 9.77 3.69 -0.97
N VAL A 233 9.14 2.55 -1.23
CA VAL A 233 9.49 1.66 -2.34
C VAL A 233 8.26 1.41 -3.20
N CYS A 234 8.36 1.69 -4.50
CA CYS A 234 7.29 1.34 -5.43
C CYS A 234 7.23 -0.18 -5.60
N LEU A 235 6.13 -0.78 -5.15
CA LEU A 235 5.82 -2.18 -5.39
C LEU A 235 5.14 -2.33 -6.76
N VAL A 236 5.42 -3.44 -7.42
CA VAL A 236 4.81 -3.83 -8.69
C VAL A 236 4.49 -5.32 -8.64
N MET A 237 3.28 -5.72 -8.98
CA MET A 237 2.86 -7.11 -8.99
C MET A 237 2.00 -7.40 -10.22
N ASP A 238 2.46 -8.32 -11.05
CA ASP A 238 1.69 -8.87 -12.16
C ASP A 238 0.67 -9.88 -11.63
N THR A 239 -0.61 -9.67 -11.92
CA THR A 239 -1.69 -10.53 -11.41
C THR A 239 -1.68 -11.92 -12.06
N SER A 240 -1.04 -12.07 -13.22
CA SER A 240 -0.89 -13.35 -13.91
C SER A 240 0.10 -14.31 -13.20
N VAL A 241 1.09 -13.78 -12.47
CA VAL A 241 2.06 -14.60 -11.74
C VAL A 241 1.52 -15.12 -10.40
N ILE A 242 0.33 -14.66 -10.00
CA ILE A 242 -0.37 -15.18 -8.84
C ILE A 242 -0.84 -16.60 -9.15
N SER A 243 -0.15 -17.60 -8.58
CA SER A 243 -0.47 -19.01 -8.82
C SER A 243 -1.92 -19.35 -8.45
N ASN A 244 -2.53 -20.31 -9.14
CA ASN A 244 -3.90 -20.75 -8.83
C ASN A 244 -4.08 -21.25 -7.37
N LYS A 245 -3.01 -21.73 -6.71
CA LYS A 245 -3.01 -22.07 -5.27
C LYS A 245 -2.98 -20.84 -4.36
N LYS A 246 -2.41 -19.72 -4.81
CA LYS A 246 -2.49 -18.43 -4.13
C LYS A 246 -3.78 -17.69 -4.49
N LYS A 247 -4.42 -18.02 -5.63
CA LYS A 247 -5.74 -17.51 -6.00
C LYS A 247 -6.82 -17.84 -4.96
N SER A 248 -6.76 -19.02 -4.31
CA SER A 248 -7.72 -19.39 -3.26
C SER A 248 -7.64 -18.52 -2.00
N PHE A 249 -6.50 -17.88 -1.72
CA PHE A 249 -6.37 -16.86 -0.66
C PHE A 249 -7.35 -15.69 -0.89
N PHE A 250 -7.72 -15.43 -2.14
CA PHE A 250 -8.54 -14.30 -2.56
C PHE A 250 -10.04 -14.61 -2.72
N VAL A 251 -10.48 -15.87 -2.56
CA VAL A 251 -11.85 -16.30 -2.90
C VAL A 251 -12.79 -16.35 -1.68
N GLN A 252 -12.30 -16.14 -0.46
CA GLN A 252 -13.12 -16.21 0.75
C GLN A 252 -13.47 -14.83 1.32
N GLY A 253 -14.22 -14.01 0.59
CA GLY A 253 -14.76 -12.74 1.13
C GLY A 253 -15.86 -12.16 0.25
N GLU A 254 -17.02 -11.88 0.84
CA GLU A 254 -18.06 -11.09 0.17
C GLU A 254 -17.68 -9.60 0.24
N LEU A 255 -17.16 -9.03 -0.87
CA LEU A 255 -17.21 -7.58 -1.07
C LEU A 255 -18.66 -7.21 -1.42
N LYS A 256 -19.33 -6.47 -0.56
CA LYS A 256 -20.67 -5.94 -0.79
C LYS A 256 -20.60 -4.49 -1.23
#